data_AF-A0A8H8UCB3-F1
#
_entry.id   AF-A0A8H8UCB3-F1
#
_cell.length_a   1.000
_cell.length_b   1.000
_cell.length_c   1.000
_cell.angle_alpha   90.00
_cell.angle_beta   90.00
_cell.angle_gamma   90.00
#
_symmetry.space_group_name_H-M   'P 1'
#
loop_
_entity.id
_entity.type
_entity.pdbx_description
1 polymer ?
#
loop_
_entity_poly.entity_id
_entity_poly.type
_entity_poly.pdbx_seq_one_letter_code
_entity_poly.pdbx_strand_id
1 'polypeptide(L)'
;MGTAKRTRKFGAVKRVIGQNHAALKKNQSKGEEESKKQEKGSEIVREIPQVSSALFFQYNQALVPPYSVLVDTNFLSHTVQRKLPLLETLMDTFYAKCIPIITSCVMAELEKLGPRYRIALRIARDERWERLQCDHKGTYADDCIVDRVMKSRIYIVATNDRDLKRRVRKIPGVPIVSVARGKYAVERLPDAPEK
;
A
#
# COMPACT_ATOMS: atom_id res chain seq x y z
N MET A 1 -60.62 -52.61 29.27
CA MET A 1 -60.30 -51.39 30.04
C MET A 1 -59.67 -50.38 29.08
N GLY A 2 -60.28 -49.22 28.87
CA GLY A 2 -59.76 -48.18 27.96
C GLY A 2 -58.68 -47.35 28.65
N THR A 3 -57.50 -47.26 28.03
CA THR A 3 -56.35 -46.54 28.58
C THR A 3 -56.56 -45.02 28.60
N ALA A 4 -55.98 -44.34 29.60
CA ALA A 4 -56.11 -42.91 29.77
C ALA A 4 -55.54 -42.14 28.57
N LYS A 5 -56.32 -41.21 28.01
CA LYS A 5 -55.92 -40.39 26.86
C LYS A 5 -54.90 -39.35 27.27
N ARG A 6 -53.86 -39.16 26.46
CA ARG A 6 -52.79 -38.17 26.68
C ARG A 6 -53.40 -36.76 26.73
N THR A 7 -53.13 -36.02 27.81
CA THR A 7 -53.68 -34.67 28.02
C THR A 7 -53.06 -33.66 27.05
N ARG A 8 -53.87 -32.71 26.56
CA ARG A 8 -53.41 -31.64 25.66
C ARG A 8 -52.65 -30.58 26.46
N LYS A 9 -51.62 -29.98 25.84
CA LYS A 9 -50.88 -28.85 26.42
C LYS A 9 -51.60 -27.53 26.14
N PHE A 10 -51.71 -26.68 27.16
CA PHE A 10 -52.21 -25.29 27.02
C PHE A 10 -51.14 -24.40 26.38
N GLY A 11 -51.56 -23.41 25.58
CA GLY A 11 -50.63 -22.46 24.93
C GLY A 11 -49.77 -23.04 23.80
N ALA A 12 -50.15 -24.20 23.24
CA ALA A 12 -49.41 -24.80 22.13
C ALA A 12 -49.54 -23.94 20.86
N VAL A 13 -48.41 -23.36 20.42
CA VAL A 13 -48.31 -22.58 19.18
C VAL A 13 -47.66 -23.39 18.06
N LYS A 14 -47.94 -23.01 16.82
CA LYS A 14 -47.25 -23.55 15.64
C LYS A 14 -45.77 -23.17 15.70
N ARG A 15 -44.86 -24.10 15.40
CA ARG A 15 -43.42 -23.79 15.31
C ARG A 15 -43.19 -22.87 14.11
N VAL A 16 -42.63 -21.70 14.37
CA VAL A 16 -42.22 -20.71 13.35
C VAL A 16 -40.70 -20.56 13.42
N ILE A 17 -40.07 -20.23 12.30
CA ILE A 17 -38.64 -19.91 12.26
C ILE A 17 -38.39 -18.67 13.12
N GLY A 18 -37.64 -18.84 14.21
CA GLY A 18 -37.20 -17.76 15.07
C GLY A 18 -35.97 -17.04 14.53
N GLN A 19 -35.66 -15.88 15.10
CA GLN A 19 -34.53 -15.05 14.68
C GLN A 19 -33.15 -15.70 14.87
N ASN A 20 -33.03 -16.70 15.76
CA ASN A 20 -31.78 -17.41 16.05
C ASN A 20 -31.62 -18.70 15.24
N HIS A 21 -32.44 -18.91 14.20
CA HIS A 21 -32.37 -20.12 13.39
C HIS A 21 -31.09 -20.15 12.55
N ALA A 22 -30.35 -21.27 12.58
CA ALA A 22 -29.06 -21.42 11.92
C ALA A 22 -29.11 -21.29 10.38
N ALA A 23 -30.27 -21.57 9.77
CA ALA A 23 -30.47 -21.40 8.32
C ALA A 23 -30.65 -19.93 7.88
N LEU A 24 -30.73 -18.97 8.82
CA LEU A 24 -30.79 -17.55 8.46
C LEU A 24 -29.40 -17.05 8.09
N LYS A 25 -29.25 -16.41 6.92
CA LYS A 25 -27.98 -15.86 6.44
C LYS A 25 -27.26 -14.97 7.47
N LYS A 26 -28.02 -14.17 8.23
CA LYS A 26 -27.49 -13.31 9.31
C LYS A 26 -26.83 -14.09 10.45
N ASN A 27 -27.29 -15.31 10.72
CA ASN A 27 -26.72 -16.16 11.75
C ASN A 27 -25.57 -17.00 11.22
N GLN A 28 -25.62 -17.38 9.93
CA GLN A 28 -24.48 -18.02 9.26
C GLN A 28 -23.27 -17.09 9.21
N SER A 29 -23.47 -15.82 8.81
CA SER A 29 -22.39 -14.83 8.80
C SER A 29 -21.83 -14.56 10.20
N LYS A 30 -22.70 -14.51 11.22
CA LYS A 30 -22.27 -14.39 12.62
C LYS A 30 -21.49 -15.61 13.09
N GLY A 31 -21.92 -16.82 12.72
CA GLY A 31 -21.22 -18.06 13.03
C GLY A 31 -19.84 -18.13 12.37
N GLU A 32 -19.70 -17.64 11.14
CA GLU A 32 -18.41 -17.51 10.45
C GLU A 32 -17.48 -16.46 11.09
N GLU A 33 -18.03 -15.37 11.61
CA GLU A 33 -17.25 -14.37 12.37
C GLU A 33 -16.83 -14.93 13.74
N GLU A 34 -17.70 -15.67 14.40
CA GLU A 34 -17.42 -16.32 15.69
C GLU A 34 -16.40 -17.46 15.54
N SER A 35 -16.47 -18.25 14.46
CA SER A 35 -15.45 -19.27 14.18
C SER A 35 -14.09 -18.63 13.88
N LYS A 36 -14.04 -17.57 13.08
CA LYS A 36 -12.79 -16.80 12.86
C LYS A 36 -12.24 -16.17 14.14
N LYS A 37 -13.10 -15.78 15.09
CA LYS A 37 -12.69 -15.29 16.42
C LYS A 37 -12.19 -16.42 17.32
N GLN A 38 -12.81 -17.60 17.26
CA GLN A 38 -12.37 -18.78 17.99
C GLN A 38 -11.02 -19.31 17.45
N GLU A 39 -10.82 -19.30 16.13
CA GLU A 39 -9.55 -19.66 15.47
C GLU A 39 -8.40 -18.72 15.86
N LYS A 40 -8.68 -17.44 16.12
CA LYS A 40 -7.68 -16.46 16.59
C LYS A 40 -7.29 -16.63 18.05
N GLY A 41 -7.82 -17.63 18.75
CA GLY A 41 -7.53 -17.91 20.15
C GLY A 41 -8.23 -16.94 21.10
N SER A 42 -8.44 -17.38 22.34
CA SER A 42 -9.09 -16.65 23.43
C SER A 42 -8.31 -15.42 23.94
N GLU A 43 -7.11 -15.16 23.42
CA GLU A 43 -6.27 -14.07 23.86
C GLU A 43 -6.53 -12.80 23.04
N ILE A 44 -6.90 -11.73 23.74
CA ILE A 44 -7.08 -10.41 23.13
C ILE A 44 -5.69 -9.83 22.83
N VAL A 45 -5.14 -10.12 21.65
CA VAL A 45 -3.87 -9.55 21.20
C VAL A 45 -4.10 -8.11 20.74
N ARG A 46 -3.54 -7.14 21.47
CA ARG A 46 -3.47 -5.73 21.04
C ARG A 46 -2.20 -5.53 20.23
N GLU A 47 -2.34 -5.48 18.91
CA GLU A 47 -1.20 -5.21 18.02
C GLU A 47 -0.91 -3.71 17.98
N ILE A 48 0.13 -3.28 18.69
CA ILE A 48 0.66 -1.91 18.63
C ILE A 48 1.99 -1.99 17.88
N PRO A 49 2.07 -1.55 16.62
CA PRO A 49 3.31 -1.61 15.87
C PRO A 49 4.35 -0.69 16.51
N GLN A 50 5.56 -1.20 16.72
CA GLN A 50 6.66 -0.36 17.18
C GLN A 50 7.05 0.65 16.11
N VAL A 51 7.42 1.86 16.55
CA VAL A 51 8.03 2.86 15.68
C VAL A 51 9.41 2.38 15.24
N SER A 52 9.81 2.70 14.01
CA SER A 52 11.10 2.26 13.48
C SER A 52 12.25 2.96 14.20
N SER A 53 13.29 2.19 14.53
CA SER A 53 14.52 2.66 15.18
C SER A 53 15.29 3.69 14.35
N ALA A 54 15.07 3.74 13.04
CA ALA A 54 15.71 4.70 12.14
C ALA A 54 15.22 6.15 12.34
N LEU A 55 14.08 6.33 13.03
CA LEU A 55 13.49 7.64 13.22
C LEU A 55 13.96 8.26 14.53
N PHE A 56 14.58 9.43 14.41
CA PHE A 56 14.71 10.39 15.50
C PHE A 56 13.57 11.40 15.37
N PHE A 57 12.52 11.22 16.16
CA PHE A 57 11.23 11.90 15.98
C PHE A 57 10.67 11.72 14.56
N GLN A 58 10.76 12.75 13.72
CA GLN A 58 10.33 12.72 12.31
C GLN A 58 11.50 12.62 11.33
N TYR A 59 12.74 12.82 11.80
CA TYR A 59 13.95 12.75 11.00
C TYR A 59 14.37 11.28 10.85
N ASN A 60 14.70 10.86 9.64
CA ASN A 60 15.09 9.49 9.34
C ASN A 60 16.60 9.41 9.11
N GLN A 61 17.32 8.83 10.07
CA GLN A 61 18.78 8.69 10.04
C GLN A 61 19.27 7.59 9.10
N ALA A 62 18.39 6.68 8.65
CA ALA A 62 18.77 5.56 7.79
C ALA A 62 18.84 5.93 6.30
N LEU A 63 18.42 7.13 5.91
CA LEU A 63 18.48 7.59 4.52
C LEU A 63 19.88 8.14 4.22
N VAL A 64 20.76 7.25 3.79
CA VAL A 64 22.15 7.59 3.41
C VAL A 64 22.36 7.17 1.95
N PRO A 65 23.18 7.90 1.16
CA PRO A 65 23.57 7.44 -0.17
C PRO A 65 24.18 6.02 -0.15
N PRO A 66 23.87 5.13 -1.11
CA PRO A 66 23.04 5.34 -2.29
C PRO A 66 21.54 5.37 -2.01
N TYR A 67 20.84 6.36 -2.57
CA TYR A 67 19.41 6.55 -2.34
C TYR A 67 18.55 5.61 -3.17
N SER A 68 17.71 4.81 -2.50
CA SER A 68 16.70 3.95 -3.14
C SER A 68 15.42 4.73 -3.42
N VAL A 69 15.10 4.96 -4.68
CA VAL A 69 13.96 5.78 -5.11
C VAL A 69 12.87 4.89 -5.73
N LEU A 70 11.74 4.74 -5.05
CA LEU A 70 10.56 4.06 -5.60
C LEU A 70 9.87 4.96 -6.63
N VAL A 71 9.76 4.46 -7.85
CA VAL A 71 9.23 5.22 -8.98
C VAL A 71 7.79 4.81 -9.27
N ASP A 72 6.92 5.81 -9.37
CA ASP A 72 5.50 5.67 -9.74
C ASP A 72 5.27 5.87 -11.26
N THR A 73 4.15 5.35 -11.79
CA THR A 73 3.78 5.44 -13.22
C THR A 73 3.62 6.89 -13.67
N ASN A 74 2.94 7.71 -12.86
CA ASN A 74 2.72 9.13 -13.11
C ASN A 74 4.02 9.93 -13.08
N PHE A 75 4.99 9.53 -12.26
CA PHE A 75 6.28 10.20 -12.23
C PHE A 75 7.07 9.97 -13.52
N LEU A 76 7.08 8.73 -14.01
CA LEU A 76 7.72 8.38 -15.29
C LEU A 76 7.07 9.11 -16.46
N SER A 77 5.74 9.18 -16.50
CA SER A 77 5.04 9.86 -17.58
C SER A 77 5.35 11.36 -17.62
N HIS A 78 5.37 12.04 -16.46
CA HIS A 78 5.75 13.45 -16.38
C HIS A 78 7.23 13.70 -16.69
N THR A 79 8.10 12.78 -16.29
CA THR A 79 9.53 12.84 -16.63
C THR A 79 9.74 12.80 -18.15
N VAL A 80 9.08 11.86 -18.84
CA VAL A 80 9.12 11.76 -20.30
C VAL A 80 8.51 13.00 -20.96
N GLN A 81 7.36 13.46 -20.48
CA GLN A 81 6.69 14.65 -21.02
C GLN A 81 7.59 15.90 -20.97
N ARG A 82 8.39 16.04 -19.91
CA ARG A 82 9.30 17.17 -19.71
C ARG A 82 10.71 16.94 -20.26
N LYS A 83 10.93 15.81 -20.93
CA LYS A 83 12.22 15.44 -21.55
C LYS A 83 13.38 15.42 -20.55
N LEU A 84 13.11 14.97 -19.33
CA LEU A 84 14.12 14.86 -18.28
C LEU A 84 14.70 13.44 -18.26
N PRO A 85 16.03 13.26 -18.34
CA PRO A 85 16.66 11.96 -18.18
C PRO A 85 16.58 11.52 -16.70
N LEU A 86 15.87 10.42 -16.40
CA LEU A 86 15.50 10.03 -15.03
C LEU A 86 16.71 9.95 -14.07
N LEU A 87 17.74 9.17 -14.42
CA LEU A 87 18.86 8.90 -13.51
C LEU A 87 19.73 10.15 -13.29
N GLU A 88 20.08 10.83 -14.37
CA GLU A 88 20.89 12.07 -14.33
C GLU A 88 20.19 13.14 -13.50
N THR A 89 18.89 13.38 -13.76
CA THR A 89 18.14 14.39 -13.00
C THR A 89 17.90 14.00 -11.55
N LEU A 90 17.79 12.71 -11.21
CA LEU A 90 17.79 12.26 -9.81
C LEU A 90 19.14 12.57 -9.13
N MET A 91 20.25 12.24 -9.79
CA MET A 91 21.60 12.49 -9.27
C MET A 91 21.87 13.99 -9.10
N ASP A 92 21.45 14.83 -10.04
CA ASP A 92 21.57 16.30 -9.94
C ASP A 92 20.72 16.88 -8.81
N THR A 93 19.63 16.21 -8.45
CA THR A 93 18.71 16.66 -7.40
C THR A 93 19.22 16.30 -6.01
N PHE A 94 19.76 15.09 -5.85
CA PHE A 94 20.23 14.58 -4.57
C PHE A 94 21.73 14.78 -4.34
N TYR A 95 22.49 15.19 -5.36
CA TYR A 95 23.95 15.30 -5.34
C TYR A 95 24.65 14.02 -4.87
N ALA A 96 24.01 12.87 -5.14
CA ALA A 96 24.45 11.56 -4.66
C ALA A 96 24.02 10.46 -5.64
N LYS A 97 24.58 9.25 -5.47
CA LYS A 97 24.17 8.10 -6.26
C LYS A 97 22.73 7.72 -5.90
N CYS A 98 21.86 7.66 -6.91
CA CYS A 98 20.47 7.22 -6.77
C CYS A 98 20.24 5.92 -7.54
N ILE A 99 19.43 5.04 -6.98
CA ILE A 99 19.01 3.78 -7.59
C ILE A 99 17.50 3.83 -7.77
N PRO A 100 17.01 4.03 -9.00
CA PRO A 100 15.59 3.92 -9.31
C PRO A 100 15.13 2.48 -9.15
N ILE A 101 14.05 2.30 -8.38
CA ILE A 101 13.42 1.02 -8.12
C ILE A 101 12.00 1.05 -8.68
N ILE A 102 11.68 0.07 -9.52
CA ILE A 102 10.34 -0.11 -10.08
C ILE A 102 9.73 -1.38 -9.51
N THR A 103 8.53 -1.23 -8.95
CA THR A 103 7.75 -2.36 -8.44
C THR A 103 7.03 -3.09 -9.57
N SER A 104 6.80 -4.39 -9.41
CA SER A 104 6.11 -5.18 -10.43
C SER A 104 4.69 -4.70 -10.73
N CYS A 105 4.00 -4.08 -9.76
CA CYS A 105 2.67 -3.48 -9.98
C CYS A 105 2.72 -2.22 -10.83
N VAL A 106 3.68 -1.32 -10.62
CA VAL A 106 3.89 -0.12 -11.44
C VAL A 106 4.22 -0.52 -12.88
N MET A 107 5.05 -1.56 -13.03
CA MET A 107 5.38 -2.13 -14.33
C MET A 107 4.13 -2.67 -15.05
N ALA A 108 3.30 -3.44 -14.34
CA ALA A 108 2.06 -3.98 -14.89
C ALA A 108 1.04 -2.87 -15.24
N GLU A 109 1.01 -1.77 -14.49
CA GLU A 109 0.16 -0.62 -14.79
C GLU A 109 0.63 0.11 -16.05
N LEU A 110 1.94 0.32 -16.22
CA LEU A 110 2.50 0.88 -17.47
C LEU A 110 2.18 0.04 -18.70
N GLU A 111 2.16 -1.29 -18.57
CA GLU A 111 1.78 -2.19 -19.66
C GLU A 111 0.29 -2.07 -20.01
N LYS A 112 -0.58 -1.86 -19.01
CA LYS A 112 -2.03 -1.66 -19.21
C LYS A 112 -2.38 -0.33 -19.86
N LEU A 113 -1.63 0.73 -19.57
CA LEU A 113 -1.86 2.07 -20.12
C LEU A 113 -1.62 2.16 -21.65
N GLY A 114 -1.02 1.13 -22.25
CA GLY A 114 -0.97 0.94 -23.69
C GLY A 114 0.07 1.80 -24.44
N PRO A 115 -0.10 1.99 -25.76
CA PRO A 115 0.97 2.49 -26.63
C PRO A 115 1.37 3.95 -26.37
N ARG A 116 0.50 4.76 -25.75
CA ARG A 116 0.81 6.15 -25.37
C ARG A 116 2.00 6.23 -24.40
N TYR A 117 2.17 5.22 -23.55
CA TYR A 117 3.22 5.17 -22.53
C TYR A 117 4.39 4.27 -22.93
N ARG A 118 4.50 3.90 -24.22
CA ARG A 118 5.55 3.01 -24.72
C ARG A 118 6.97 3.52 -24.44
N ILE A 119 7.16 4.84 -24.49
CA ILE A 119 8.46 5.46 -24.15
C ILE A 119 8.74 5.25 -22.66
N ALA A 120 7.80 5.58 -21.77
CA ALA A 120 7.94 5.36 -20.33
C ALA A 120 8.19 3.88 -20.00
N LEU A 121 7.50 2.95 -20.68
CA LEU A 121 7.70 1.51 -20.54
C LEU A 121 9.11 1.06 -20.97
N ARG A 122 9.66 1.63 -22.06
CA ARG A 122 11.01 1.32 -22.51
C ARG A 122 12.05 1.79 -21.50
N ILE A 123 11.86 2.97 -20.93
CA ILE A 123 12.77 3.49 -19.91
C ILE A 123 12.62 2.64 -18.62
N ALA A 124 11.40 2.27 -18.22
CA ALA A 124 11.10 1.33 -17.13
C ALA A 124 11.76 -0.06 -17.25
N ARG A 125 12.07 -0.50 -18.48
CA ARG A 125 12.72 -1.78 -18.73
C ARG A 125 14.25 -1.72 -18.74
N ASP A 126 14.84 -0.53 -18.60
CA ASP A 126 16.29 -0.35 -18.57
C ASP A 126 16.94 -1.26 -17.50
N GLU A 127 18.03 -1.93 -17.87
CA GLU A 127 18.74 -2.88 -17.01
C GLU A 127 19.46 -2.21 -15.85
N ARG A 128 19.69 -0.90 -15.95
CA ARG A 128 20.31 -0.09 -14.89
C ARG A 128 19.43 0.05 -13.64
N TRP A 129 18.15 -0.32 -13.73
CA TRP A 129 17.17 -0.08 -12.67
C TRP A 129 16.84 -1.37 -11.93
N GLU A 130 16.65 -1.24 -10.63
CA GLU A 130 16.30 -2.38 -9.79
C GLU A 130 14.81 -2.69 -9.93
N ARG A 131 14.51 -3.97 -10.18
CA ARG A 131 13.14 -4.46 -10.23
C ARG A 131 12.81 -5.14 -8.93
N LEU A 132 11.73 -4.67 -8.33
CA LEU A 132 11.30 -5.16 -7.04
C LEU A 132 9.98 -5.92 -7.19
N GLN A 133 9.98 -7.19 -6.76
CA GLN A 133 8.82 -8.06 -6.83
C GLN A 133 7.86 -7.76 -5.66
N CYS A 134 6.56 -7.74 -5.98
CA CYS A 134 5.51 -7.53 -5.00
C CYS A 134 4.84 -8.85 -4.60
N ASP A 135 4.60 -9.03 -3.31
CA ASP A 135 4.01 -10.25 -2.74
C ASP A 135 2.47 -10.20 -2.64
N HIS A 136 1.83 -9.31 -3.39
CA HIS A 136 0.39 -9.09 -3.32
C HIS A 136 -0.31 -9.47 -4.62
N LYS A 137 -1.56 -9.93 -4.52
CA LYS A 137 -2.35 -10.30 -5.69
C LYS A 137 -3.13 -9.10 -6.23
N GLY A 138 -2.68 -8.53 -7.35
CA GLY A 138 -3.47 -7.58 -8.15
C GLY A 138 -3.90 -6.29 -7.46
N THR A 139 -3.12 -5.79 -6.49
CA THR A 139 -3.42 -4.52 -5.81
C THR A 139 -3.08 -3.30 -6.67
N TYR A 140 -3.67 -2.16 -6.32
CA TYR A 140 -3.30 -0.86 -6.87
C TYR A 140 -1.83 -0.53 -6.54
N ALA A 141 -1.14 0.14 -7.47
CA ALA A 141 0.26 0.51 -7.31
C ALA A 141 0.48 1.45 -6.11
N ASP A 142 -0.43 2.39 -5.88
CA ASP A 142 -0.42 3.32 -4.74
C ASP A 142 -0.39 2.59 -3.40
N ASP A 143 -1.25 1.57 -3.24
CA ASP A 143 -1.33 0.78 -2.01
C ASP A 143 -0.05 -0.02 -1.79
N CYS A 144 0.52 -0.59 -2.86
CA CYS A 144 1.81 -1.26 -2.79
C CYS A 144 2.92 -0.34 -2.27
N ILE A 145 3.02 0.86 -2.84
CA ILE A 145 4.06 1.83 -2.46
C ILE A 145 3.89 2.24 -1.00
N VAL A 146 2.66 2.55 -0.58
CA VAL A 146 2.35 2.96 0.80
C VAL A 146 2.67 1.84 1.79
N ASP A 147 2.23 0.62 1.53
CA ASP A 147 2.50 -0.52 2.41
C ASP A 147 4.00 -0.82 2.52
N ARG A 148 4.73 -0.70 1.40
CA ARG A 148 6.17 -0.94 1.35
C ARG A 148 6.95 0.10 2.15
N VAL A 149 6.62 1.36 1.97
CA VAL A 149 7.24 2.48 2.68
C VAL A 149 6.89 2.46 4.17
N MET A 150 5.66 2.02 4.52
CA MET A 150 5.24 1.87 5.91
C MET A 150 6.01 0.77 6.64
N LYS A 151 6.28 -0.36 5.96
CA LYS A 151 7.11 -1.46 6.48
C LYS A 151 8.58 -1.07 6.58
N SER A 152 9.15 -0.55 5.49
CA SER A 152 10.56 -0.21 5.38
C SER A 152 10.72 1.25 4.94
N ARG A 153 11.11 2.11 5.88
CA ARG A 153 11.26 3.56 5.65
C ARG A 153 12.61 3.93 5.01
N ILE A 154 13.19 3.05 4.21
CA ILE A 154 14.50 3.28 3.53
C ILE A 154 14.33 3.85 2.12
N TYR A 155 13.10 4.04 1.68
CA TYR A 155 12.79 4.47 0.33
C TYR A 155 12.41 5.95 0.27
N ILE A 156 12.81 6.59 -0.82
CA ILE A 156 12.29 7.87 -1.28
C ILE A 156 11.19 7.59 -2.30
N VAL A 157 10.07 8.31 -2.25
CA VAL A 157 8.96 8.09 -3.17
C VAL A 157 8.95 9.16 -4.27
N ALA A 158 9.12 8.75 -5.51
CA ALA A 158 9.00 9.62 -6.68
C ALA A 158 7.58 9.53 -7.26
N THR A 159 6.75 10.52 -6.95
CA THR A 159 5.36 10.61 -7.46
C THR A 159 4.91 12.06 -7.68
N ASN A 160 4.09 12.24 -8.70
CA ASN A 160 3.41 13.50 -8.98
C ASN A 160 1.94 13.49 -8.56
N ASP A 161 1.40 12.33 -8.19
CA ASP A 161 0.00 12.22 -7.80
C ASP A 161 -0.27 12.94 -6.47
N ARG A 162 -1.38 13.68 -6.41
CA ARG A 162 -1.75 14.47 -5.24
C ARG A 162 -2.25 13.58 -4.11
N ASP A 163 -2.90 12.47 -4.42
CA ASP A 163 -3.50 11.59 -3.41
C ASP A 163 -2.44 10.68 -2.79
N LEU A 164 -1.55 10.10 -3.61
CA LEU A 164 -0.40 9.37 -3.10
C LEU A 164 0.52 10.26 -2.26
N LYS A 165 0.80 11.51 -2.67
CA LYS A 165 1.55 12.46 -1.83
C LYS A 165 0.87 12.73 -0.49
N ARG A 166 -0.46 12.92 -0.47
CA ARG A 166 -1.20 13.12 0.78
C ARG A 166 -1.11 11.91 1.71
N ARG A 167 -1.11 10.69 1.16
CA ARG A 167 -0.93 9.45 1.94
C ARG A 167 0.49 9.33 2.49
N VAL A 168 1.51 9.50 1.64
CA VAL A 168 2.93 9.39 2.04
C VAL A 168 3.30 10.47 3.07
N ARG A 169 2.75 11.69 2.99
CA ARG A 169 2.98 12.74 3.99
C ARG A 169 2.51 12.40 5.41
N LYS A 170 1.63 11.42 5.58
CA LYS A 170 1.22 10.94 6.91
C LYS A 170 2.27 10.03 7.54
N ILE A 171 3.17 9.47 6.73
CA ILE A 171 4.26 8.60 7.18
C ILE A 171 5.47 9.51 7.48
N PRO A 172 5.96 9.57 8.73
CA PRO A 172 7.14 10.33 9.07
C PRO A 172 8.40 9.69 8.47
N GLY A 173 9.41 10.51 8.17
CA GLY A 173 10.71 10.03 7.71
C GLY A 173 10.80 9.59 6.25
N VAL A 174 9.79 9.88 5.42
CA VAL A 174 9.76 9.50 4.00
C VAL A 174 9.79 10.74 3.11
N PRO A 175 10.89 10.96 2.37
CA PRO A 175 10.97 12.06 1.41
C PRO A 175 10.16 11.77 0.15
N ILE A 176 9.68 12.84 -0.48
CA ILE A 176 8.89 12.78 -1.71
C ILE A 176 9.61 13.55 -2.79
N VAL A 177 9.75 12.95 -3.97
CA VAL A 177 10.26 13.61 -5.18
C VAL A 177 9.11 13.81 -6.14
N SER A 178 9.02 15.00 -6.71
CA SER A 178 8.04 15.29 -7.76
C SER A 178 8.67 16.05 -8.90
N VAL A 179 8.13 15.85 -10.10
CA VAL A 179 8.58 16.57 -11.29
C VAL A 179 8.02 18.00 -11.28
N ALA A 180 8.92 18.99 -11.20
CA ALA A 180 8.65 20.43 -11.32
C ALA A 180 9.15 20.98 -12.68
N ARG A 181 8.96 22.28 -12.94
CA ARG A 181 9.30 22.88 -14.25
C ARG A 181 10.80 22.74 -14.52
N GLY A 182 11.18 21.82 -15.39
CA GLY A 182 12.56 21.58 -15.82
C GLY A 182 13.50 20.92 -14.79
N LYS A 183 13.01 20.54 -13.61
CA LYS A 183 13.81 19.90 -12.54
C LYS A 183 12.95 18.99 -11.66
N TYR A 184 13.58 18.12 -10.89
CA TYR A 184 12.90 17.46 -9.78
C TYR A 184 12.94 18.35 -8.54
N ALA A 185 11.88 18.25 -7.74
CA ALA A 185 11.75 18.94 -6.47
C ALA A 185 11.58 17.91 -5.37
N VAL A 186 12.35 18.07 -4.30
CA VAL A 186 12.33 17.19 -3.12
C VAL A 186 11.53 17.87 -2.03
N GLU A 187 10.67 17.11 -1.36
CA GLU A 187 9.96 17.48 -0.15
C GLU A 187 10.50 16.63 1.01
N ARG A 188 10.71 17.23 2.19
CA ARG A 188 11.04 16.53 3.45
C ARG A 188 12.36 15.73 3.43
N LEU A 189 13.34 16.15 2.65
CA LEU A 189 14.73 15.72 2.85
C LEU A 189 15.47 16.81 3.64
N PRO A 190 15.81 16.58 4.91
CA PRO A 190 16.43 17.59 5.78
C PRO A 190 17.84 17.99 5.33
N ASP A 191 18.57 17.09 4.67
CA ASP A 191 19.93 17.34 4.18
C ASP A 191 19.98 17.72 2.69
N ALA A 192 18.82 17.91 2.05
CA ALA A 192 18.80 18.39 0.66
C ALA A 192 19.23 19.87 0.64
N PRO A 193 20.11 20.28 -0.28
CA PRO A 193 20.42 21.69 -0.44
C PRO A 193 19.15 22.44 -0.86
N GLU A 194 18.69 23.33 0.01
CA GLU A 194 17.62 24.28 -0.33
C GLU A 194 18.14 25.21 -1.44
N LYS A 195 17.41 25.28 -2.55
CA LYS A 195 17.59 26.29 -3.60
C LYS A 195 16.38 27.19 -3.66
#